data_AF-A0AAW2UB46-F1
#
_entry.id   AF-A0AAW2UB46-F1
#
_cell.length_a   1.000
_cell.length_b   1.000
_cell.length_c   1.000
_cell.angle_alpha   90.00
_cell.angle_beta   90.00
_cell.angle_gamma   90.00
#
_symmetry.space_group_name_H-M   'P 1'
#
loop_
_entity.id
_entity.type
_entity.pdbx_description
1 polymer ?
#
loop_
_entity_poly.entity_id
_entity_poly.type
_entity_poly.pdbx_seq_one_letter_code
_entity_poly.pdbx_strand_id
1 'polypeptide(L)'
;MVNIILAGYDKETGPSLYYIDYIASLHKLDKAAFGYGSYFALSMMDRHYRRDMTVEEAIELVDKCIMEIRSRLVIAPPNFLIKIVDKDGAREFAWRESIKDAPVSTAA
;
A
#
# COMPACT_ATOMS: atom_id res chain seq x y z
N MET A 1 -18.73 -3.48 7.39
CA MET A 1 -18.55 -2.54 6.27
C MET A 1 -17.21 -2.82 5.63
N VAL A 2 -17.11 -2.89 4.29
CA VAL A 2 -15.89 -3.35 3.58
C VAL A 2 -15.50 -2.32 2.52
N ASN A 3 -14.21 -2.03 2.42
CA ASN A 3 -13.61 -1.21 1.37
C ASN A 3 -12.48 -2.02 0.71
N ILE A 4 -12.33 -1.94 -0.62
CA ILE A 4 -11.41 -2.81 -1.38
C ILE A 4 -10.59 -1.99 -2.37
N ILE A 5 -9.27 -2.13 -2.32
CA ILE A 5 -8.39 -1.78 -3.44
C ILE A 5 -8.09 -3.06 -4.19
N LEU A 6 -8.43 -3.09 -5.48
CA LEU A 6 -8.16 -4.20 -6.36
C LEU A 6 -7.07 -3.80 -7.36
N ALA A 7 -5.90 -4.42 -7.21
CA ALA A 7 -4.78 -4.28 -8.15
C ALA A 7 -4.65 -5.53 -8.99
N GLY A 8 -4.43 -5.38 -10.29
CA GLY A 8 -4.27 -6.49 -11.22
C GLY A 8 -3.45 -6.11 -12.45
N TYR A 9 -2.97 -7.12 -13.15
CA TYR A 9 -2.31 -6.97 -14.45
C TYR A 9 -3.02 -7.86 -15.47
N ASP A 10 -3.33 -7.29 -16.61
CA ASP A 10 -3.85 -7.99 -17.77
C ASP A 10 -2.93 -7.76 -18.98
N LYS A 11 -2.80 -8.75 -19.87
CA LYS A 11 -1.88 -8.66 -21.02
C LYS A 11 -2.31 -7.63 -22.05
N GLU A 12 -3.61 -7.43 -22.23
CA GLU A 12 -4.16 -6.48 -23.21
C GLU A 12 -4.27 -5.07 -22.61
N THR A 13 -4.71 -4.97 -21.36
CA THR A 13 -4.99 -3.70 -20.68
C THR A 13 -3.78 -3.13 -19.93
N GLY A 14 -2.83 -3.99 -19.54
CA GLY A 14 -1.72 -3.62 -18.65
C GLY A 14 -2.14 -3.57 -17.17
N PRO A 15 -1.35 -2.89 -16.31
CA PRO A 15 -1.66 -2.77 -14.89
C PRO A 15 -2.90 -1.91 -14.67
N SER A 16 -3.76 -2.32 -13.73
CA SER A 16 -4.97 -1.57 -13.36
C SER A 16 -5.19 -1.61 -11.86
N LEU A 17 -5.66 -0.49 -11.31
CA LEU A 17 -5.99 -0.31 -9.90
C LEU A 17 -7.41 0.24 -9.78
N TYR A 18 -8.25 -0.44 -9.01
CA TYR A 18 -9.63 -0.08 -8.76
C TYR A 18 -9.84 0.18 -7.27
N TYR A 19 -10.54 1.28 -6.98
CA TYR A 19 -11.01 1.64 -5.66
C TYR A 19 -12.51 1.34 -5.57
N ILE A 20 -12.89 0.51 -4.60
CA ILE A 20 -14.28 0.10 -4.35
C ILE A 20 -14.63 0.49 -2.92
N ASP A 21 -15.56 1.42 -2.77
CA ASP A 21 -16.04 1.84 -1.45
C ASP A 21 -17.13 0.91 -0.89
N TYR A 22 -17.54 1.17 0.34
CA TYR A 22 -18.52 0.36 1.03
C TYR A 22 -19.95 0.46 0.52
N ILE A 23 -20.25 1.39 -0.39
CA ILE A 23 -21.54 1.47 -1.10
C ILE A 23 -21.43 0.93 -2.54
N ALA A 24 -20.33 0.24 -2.84
CA ALA A 24 -20.02 -0.38 -4.13
C ALA A 24 -19.77 0.62 -5.28
N SER A 25 -19.35 1.86 -4.99
CA SER A 25 -18.85 2.75 -6.03
C SER A 25 -17.48 2.28 -6.50
N LEU A 26 -17.30 2.12 -7.81
CA LEU A 26 -16.05 1.65 -8.43
C LEU A 26 -15.38 2.77 -9.24
N HIS A 27 -14.12 3.04 -8.92
CA HIS A 27 -13.30 4.03 -9.62
C HIS A 27 -11.97 3.41 -10.06
N LYS A 28 -11.59 3.59 -11.32
CA LYS A 28 -10.24 3.25 -11.80
C LYS A 28 -9.30 4.41 -11.52
N LEU A 29 -8.22 4.18 -10.79
CA LEU A 29 -7.29 5.21 -10.32
C LEU A 29 -5.85 4.77 -10.58
N ASP A 30 -4.91 5.72 -10.54
CA ASP A 30 -3.47 5.41 -10.60
C ASP A 30 -2.87 5.13 -9.21
N LYS A 31 -3.54 5.59 -8.15
CA LYS A 31 -3.12 5.54 -6.76
C LYS A 31 -4.34 5.53 -5.85
N ALA A 32 -4.26 4.78 -4.74
CA ALA A 32 -5.35 4.64 -3.79
C ALA A 32 -4.82 4.25 -2.41
N ALA A 33 -5.56 4.64 -1.36
CA ALA A 33 -5.33 4.17 0.00
C ALA A 33 -6.66 4.22 0.79
N PHE A 34 -6.79 3.32 1.78
CA PHE A 34 -7.92 3.27 2.72
C PHE A 34 -7.48 3.39 4.18
N GLY A 35 -8.46 3.61 5.06
CA GLY A 35 -8.26 3.72 6.51
C GLY A 35 -7.62 5.05 6.91
N TYR A 36 -7.43 5.26 8.21
CA TYR A 36 -6.89 6.53 8.72
C TYR A 36 -5.48 6.86 8.23
N GLY A 37 -4.69 5.85 7.84
CA GLY A 37 -3.37 6.08 7.23
C GLY A 37 -3.43 6.70 5.83
N SER A 38 -4.58 6.68 5.16
CA SER A 38 -4.72 7.20 3.80
C SER A 38 -4.51 8.71 3.72
N TYR A 39 -4.89 9.47 4.76
CA TYR A 39 -4.68 10.92 4.79
C TYR A 39 -3.20 11.31 4.63
N PHE A 40 -2.31 10.51 5.20
CA PHE A 40 -0.87 10.71 5.05
C PHE A 40 -0.36 10.13 3.73
N ALA A 41 -0.71 8.88 3.42
CA ALA A 41 -0.22 8.20 2.22
C ALA A 41 -0.63 8.91 0.92
N LEU A 42 -1.89 9.36 0.82
CA LEU A 42 -2.39 10.06 -0.38
C LEU A 42 -1.65 11.37 -0.60
N SER A 43 -1.36 12.15 0.45
CA SER A 43 -0.59 13.39 0.30
C SER A 43 0.84 13.14 -0.23
N MET A 44 1.48 12.04 0.21
CA MET A 44 2.78 11.64 -0.31
C MET A 44 2.70 11.19 -1.76
N MET A 45 1.67 10.42 -2.12
CA MET A 45 1.41 10.02 -3.50
C MET A 45 1.00 11.20 -4.40
N ASP A 46 0.34 12.24 -3.88
CA ASP A 46 0.02 13.47 -4.60
C ASP A 46 1.28 14.26 -4.96
N ARG A 47 2.25 14.30 -4.05
CA ARG A 47 3.48 15.05 -4.25
C ARG A 47 4.52 14.33 -5.12
N HIS A 48 4.63 13.01 -4.99
CA HIS A 48 5.81 12.28 -5.47
C HIS A 48 5.54 11.25 -6.57
N TYR A 49 4.29 10.83 -6.76
CA TYR A 49 3.96 9.85 -7.80
C TYR A 49 4.20 10.41 -9.20
N ARG A 50 4.79 9.57 -10.07
CA ARG A 50 4.85 9.80 -11.52
C ARG A 50 4.48 8.51 -12.23
N ARG A 51 3.87 8.62 -13.42
CA ARG A 51 3.39 7.44 -14.18
C ARG A 51 4.53 6.57 -14.70
N ASP A 52 5.73 7.12 -14.81
CA ASP A 52 6.92 6.51 -15.40
C ASP A 52 7.97 6.09 -14.36
N MET A 53 7.57 5.91 -13.10
CA MET A 53 8.48 5.48 -12.03
C MET A 53 9.05 4.08 -12.31
N THR A 54 10.33 3.89 -11.98
CA THR A 54 10.88 2.54 -11.87
C THR A 54 10.32 1.83 -10.63
N VAL A 55 10.51 0.51 -10.56
CA VAL A 55 10.08 -0.27 -9.38
C VAL A 55 10.76 0.24 -8.11
N GLU A 56 12.05 0.59 -8.20
CA GLU A 56 12.85 1.12 -7.10
C GLU A 56 12.30 2.47 -6.61
N GLU A 57 11.96 3.38 -7.53
CA GLU A 57 11.37 4.68 -7.20
C GLU A 57 9.98 4.52 -6.56
N ALA A 58 9.18 3.57 -7.06
CA ALA A 58 7.87 3.27 -6.49
C ALA A 58 7.98 2.68 -5.08
N ILE A 59 8.97 1.82 -4.82
CA ILE A 59 9.27 1.30 -3.47
C ILE A 59 9.69 2.44 -2.54
N GLU A 60 10.55 3.35 -3.01
CA GLU A 60 10.96 4.53 -2.22
C GLU A 60 9.75 5.40 -1.84
N LEU A 61 8.78 5.57 -2.76
CA LEU A 61 7.53 6.27 -2.47
C LEU A 61 6.69 5.53 -1.41
N VAL A 62 6.59 4.20 -1.49
CA VAL A 62 5.90 3.40 -0.46
C VAL A 62 6.58 3.57 0.90
N ASP A 63 7.92 3.56 0.94
CA ASP A 63 8.69 3.76 2.17
C ASP A 63 8.45 5.15 2.77
N LYS A 64 8.40 6.20 1.94
CA LYS A 64 8.00 7.55 2.36
C LYS A 64 6.59 7.59 2.95
N CYS A 65 5.63 6.89 2.35
CA CYS A 65 4.27 6.79 2.89
C CYS A 65 4.25 6.09 4.26
N ILE A 66 4.99 4.98 4.40
CA ILE A 66 5.11 4.24 5.67
C ILE A 66 5.72 5.13 6.75
N MET A 67 6.76 5.90 6.43
CA MET A 67 7.39 6.83 7.36
C MET A 67 6.42 7.91 7.85
N GLU A 68 5.64 8.54 6.96
CA GLU A 68 4.65 9.55 7.35
C GLU A 68 3.51 8.97 8.18
N ILE A 69 3.05 7.75 7.87
CA ILE A 69 2.07 7.04 8.70
C ILE A 69 2.65 6.79 10.10
N ARG A 70 3.88 6.26 10.20
CA ARG A 70 4.51 5.97 11.49
C ARG A 70 4.78 7.21 12.34
N SER A 71 5.10 8.34 11.71
CA SER A 71 5.42 9.56 12.45
C SER A 71 4.19 10.31 12.96
N ARG A 72 3.03 10.18 12.29
CA ARG A 72 1.85 11.01 12.58
C ARG A 72 0.60 10.24 13.02
N LEU A 73 0.47 8.96 12.64
CA LEU A 73 -0.69 8.17 13.04
C LEU A 73 -0.43 7.54 14.42
N VAL A 74 -1.19 7.96 15.43
CA VAL A 74 -1.07 7.49 16.82
C VAL A 74 -1.14 5.95 16.92
N ILE A 75 -1.96 5.32 16.08
CA ILE A 75 -2.16 3.87 16.01
C ILE A 75 -1.49 3.26 14.77
N ALA A 76 -0.32 3.78 14.37
CA ALA A 76 0.41 3.27 13.22
C ALA A 76 0.68 1.76 13.34
N PRO A 77 0.39 0.96 12.31
CA PRO A 77 0.75 -0.45 12.30
C PRO A 77 2.26 -0.64 12.46
N PRO A 78 2.71 -1.65 13.22
CA PRO A 78 4.14 -1.91 13.39
C PRO A 78 4.77 -2.43 12.09
N ASN A 79 4.01 -3.22 11.32
CA ASN A 79 4.54 -3.96 10.17
C ASN A 79 3.73 -3.65 8.91
N PHE A 80 4.42 -3.53 7.78
CA PHE A 80 3.82 -3.33 6.46
C PHE A 80 4.36 -4.38 5.48
N LEU A 81 3.47 -5.00 4.70
CA LEU A 81 3.83 -5.93 3.63
C LEU A 81 3.74 -5.21 2.28
N ILE A 82 4.81 -5.29 1.50
CA ILE A 82 4.87 -4.75 0.14
C ILE A 82 4.72 -5.92 -0.83
N LYS A 83 3.74 -5.83 -1.72
CA LYS A 83 3.57 -6.76 -2.85
C LYS A 83 3.71 -6.00 -4.17
N ILE A 84 4.25 -6.68 -5.17
CA ILE A 84 4.35 -6.18 -6.54
C ILE A 84 3.43 -7.02 -7.42
N VAL A 85 2.68 -6.35 -8.29
CA VAL A 85 1.79 -6.96 -9.28
C VAL A 85 2.21 -6.48 -10.65
N ASP A 86 2.62 -7.41 -11.51
CA ASP A 86 2.99 -7.14 -12.89
C ASP A 86 2.65 -8.35 -13.78
N LYS A 87 3.22 -8.39 -15.00
CA LYS A 87 3.02 -9.47 -15.98
C LYS A 87 3.39 -10.86 -15.47
N ASP A 88 4.26 -10.95 -14.46
CA ASP A 88 4.73 -12.20 -13.89
C ASP A 88 3.87 -12.64 -12.69
N GLY A 89 2.84 -11.85 -12.35
CA GLY A 89 1.87 -12.13 -11.30
C GLY A 89 2.08 -11.29 -10.04
N ALA A 90 1.34 -11.65 -8.98
CA ALA A 90 1.44 -11.00 -7.68
C ALA A 90 2.47 -11.71 -6.81
N ARG A 91 3.49 -10.99 -6.34
CA ARG A 91 4.56 -11.52 -5.48
C ARG A 91 4.80 -10.63 -4.27
N GLU A 92 5.25 -11.26 -3.18
CA GLU A 92 5.74 -10.53 -2.02
C GLU A 92 7.13 -9.97 -2.30
N PHE A 93 7.33 -8.69 -2.01
CA PHE A 93 8.60 -8.03 -2.19
C PHE A 93 9.37 -7.93 -0.88
N ALA A 94 8.75 -7.35 0.16
CA ALA A 94 9.41 -7.17 1.44
C ALA A 94 8.42 -6.88 2.57
N TRP A 95 8.86 -7.16 3.79
CA TRP A 95 8.25 -6.64 5.01
C TRP A 95 9.02 -5.42 5.51
N ARG A 96 8.30 -4.39 5.94
CA ARG A 96 8.83 -3.26 6.70
C ARG A 96 8.35 -3.39 8.13
N GLU A 97 9.18 -4.01 8.96
CA GLU A 97 8.89 -4.24 10.37
C GLU A 97 9.45 -3.10 11.22
N SER A 98 8.68 -2.66 12.22
CA SER A 98 9.16 -1.74 13.26
C SER A 98 9.48 -2.47 14.56
N ILE A 99 8.98 -3.70 14.72
CA ILE A 99 9.22 -4.56 15.87
C ILE A 99 9.74 -5.88 15.31
N LYS A 100 11.02 -6.16 15.49
CA LYS A 100 11.56 -7.52 15.33
C LYS A 100 11.42 -8.22 16.67
N ASP A 101 10.79 -9.40 16.65
CA ASP A 101 10.66 -10.33 17.76
C ASP A 101 10.15 -9.74 19.09
N ALA A 102 8.82 -9.64 19.23
CA ALA A 102 8.24 -9.74 20.57
C ALA A 102 8.32 -11.23 20.98
N PRO A 103 8.94 -11.60 22.11
CA PRO A 103 8.84 -12.97 22.60
C PRO A 103 7.35 -13.28 22.76
N VAL A 104 6.91 -14.38 22.14
CA VAL A 104 5.59 -14.95 22.43
C VAL A 104 5.60 -15.24 23.92
N SER A 105 4.94 -14.39 24.70
CA SER A 105 4.66 -14.65 26.10
C SER A 105 3.76 -15.88 26.16
N THR A 106 4.37 -17.06 26.29
CA THR A 106 3.68 -18.25 26.77
C THR A 106 3.32 -18.00 28.23
N ALA A 107 2.14 -17.43 28.44
CA ALA A 107 1.51 -17.43 29.75
C ALA A 107 1.01 -18.86 30.01
N ALA A 108 1.52 -19.41 31.12
CA ALA A 108 1.16 -20.69 31.71
C ALA A 108 -0.29 -20.73 32.19
#